data_AF-A0A2M7B6H3-F1
#
_entry.id   AF-A0A2M7B6H3-F1
#
_cell.length_a   1.000
_cell.length_b   1.000
_cell.length_c   1.000
_cell.angle_alpha   90.00
_cell.angle_beta   90.00
_cell.angle_gamma   90.00
#
_symmetry.space_group_name_H-M   'P 1'
#
loop_
_entity.id
_entity.type
_entity.pdbx_description
1 polymer ?
#
loop_
_entity_poly.entity_id
_entity_poly.type
_entity_poly.pdbx_seq_one_letter_code
_entity_poly.pdbx_strand_id
1 'polypeptide(L)'
;MKNVEKIEENKGEFNNKEQESEKLEKKPEKQIIEGLIGKYDKDWQKKLPAGINPKMVDLFIGKDGLHYWHLKSSEIEDEEEKRKYGREKEIWET
;
A
#
# COMPACT_ATOMS: atom_id res chain seq x y z
N MET A 1 33.44 -24.21 51.95
CA MET A 1 32.38 -23.68 52.82
C MET A 1 32.26 -22.19 52.56
N LYS A 2 31.02 -21.73 52.29
CA LYS A 2 30.45 -20.39 52.51
C LYS A 2 31.07 -19.21 51.76
N ASN A 3 30.34 -18.21 51.29
CA ASN A 3 28.98 -17.99 50.80
C ASN A 3 28.98 -16.49 50.42
N VAL A 4 28.35 -16.13 49.29
CA VAL A 4 27.39 -15.01 49.05
C VAL A 4 27.70 -13.66 49.73
N GLU A 5 27.76 -12.52 49.05
CA GLU A 5 26.64 -11.59 48.72
C GLU A 5 27.17 -10.55 47.68
N LYS A 6 26.55 -10.31 46.50
CA LYS A 6 25.32 -9.59 46.14
C LYS A 6 25.30 -8.12 46.61
N ILE A 7 25.08 -7.19 45.66
CA ILE A 7 24.30 -5.92 45.65
C ILE A 7 24.72 -5.23 44.34
N GLU A 8 23.95 -5.19 43.23
CA GLU A 8 22.63 -4.59 43.02
C GLU A 8 22.70 -3.05 42.92
N GLU A 9 22.77 -2.52 41.69
CA GLU A 9 22.21 -1.19 41.39
C GLU A 9 21.09 -1.36 40.36
N ASN A 10 19.90 -1.48 40.94
CA ASN A 10 18.63 -1.13 40.35
C ASN A 10 18.69 0.32 39.84
N LYS A 11 18.48 0.51 38.54
CA LYS A 11 17.65 1.63 38.06
C LYS A 11 16.33 1.03 37.60
N GLY A 12 15.45 0.81 38.58
CA GLY A 12 14.01 0.92 38.36
C GLY A 12 13.73 2.28 37.74
N GLU A 13 12.78 2.44 36.84
CA GLU A 13 11.33 2.43 37.05
C GLU A 13 10.84 3.27 35.84
N PHE A 14 9.68 3.13 35.21
CA PHE A 14 8.40 2.55 35.61
C PHE A 14 7.60 2.29 34.31
N ASN A 15 6.78 1.25 34.35
CA ASN A 15 5.80 0.86 33.35
C ASN A 15 4.81 1.98 32.96
N ASN A 16 4.44 2.02 31.69
CA ASN A 16 3.07 2.12 31.19
C ASN A 16 3.10 1.45 29.80
N LYS A 17 2.69 0.20 29.63
CA LYS A 17 1.31 -0.28 29.63
C LYS A 17 0.41 0.47 28.64
N GLU A 18 0.80 0.45 27.37
CA GLU A 18 -0.15 0.25 26.28
C GLU A 18 0.14 -1.10 25.65
N GLN A 19 -0.20 -2.13 26.44
CA GLN A 19 -0.67 -3.40 25.90
C GLN A 19 -2.05 -3.12 25.30
N GLU A 20 -2.07 -2.27 24.26
CA GLU A 20 -3.26 -2.10 23.45
C GLU A 20 -3.44 -3.45 22.79
N SER A 21 -4.55 -4.08 23.13
CA SER A 21 -5.07 -5.19 22.39
C SER A 21 -5.43 -4.63 21.02
N GLU A 22 -4.43 -4.40 20.16
CA GLU A 22 -4.66 -4.26 18.74
C GLU A 22 -5.16 -5.64 18.34
N LYS A 23 -6.49 -5.77 18.39
CA LYS A 23 -7.22 -6.56 17.42
C LYS A 23 -6.43 -6.39 16.15
N LEU A 24 -5.74 -7.46 15.75
CA LEU A 24 -5.25 -7.63 14.41
C LEU A 24 -6.53 -7.74 13.55
N GLU A 25 -7.25 -6.62 13.41
CA GLU A 25 -7.95 -6.31 12.18
C GLU A 25 -6.84 -6.40 11.16
N LYS A 26 -6.69 -7.59 10.59
CA LYS A 26 -6.01 -7.77 9.32
C LYS A 26 -6.73 -6.82 8.38
N LYS A 27 -6.29 -5.55 8.34
CA LYS A 27 -6.61 -4.66 7.24
C LYS A 27 -6.25 -5.50 6.02
N PRO A 28 -7.22 -5.78 5.12
CA PRO A 28 -6.92 -6.55 3.93
C PRO A 28 -5.67 -5.91 3.31
N GLU A 29 -4.68 -6.74 2.99
CA GLU A 29 -3.44 -6.26 2.37
C GLU A 29 -3.85 -5.33 1.23
N LYS A 30 -3.53 -4.03 1.34
CA LYS A 30 -4.06 -3.02 0.42
C LYS A 30 -3.66 -3.45 -0.98
N GLN A 31 -4.65 -3.81 -1.79
CA GLN A 31 -4.48 -4.12 -3.20
C GLN A 31 -3.73 -2.95 -3.86
N ILE A 32 -2.80 -3.24 -4.76
CA ILE A 32 -2.12 -2.18 -5.51
C ILE A 32 -3.03 -1.80 -6.67
N ILE A 33 -3.55 -0.58 -6.64
CA ILE A 33 -4.61 -0.12 -7.53
C ILE A 33 -4.07 0.76 -8.64
N GLU A 34 -3.01 1.52 -8.39
CA GLU A 34 -2.41 2.43 -9.36
C GLU A 34 -0.89 2.47 -9.24
N GLY A 35 -0.24 2.96 -10.30
CA GLY A 35 1.21 3.17 -10.28
C GLY A 35 1.75 3.89 -11.51
N LEU A 36 3.01 4.31 -11.40
CA LEU A 36 3.73 5.02 -12.45
C LEU A 36 4.32 4.06 -13.48
N ILE A 37 4.06 4.32 -14.76
CA ILE A 37 4.77 3.71 -15.89
C ILE A 37 5.95 4.58 -16.33
N GLY A 38 5.81 5.91 -16.23
CA GLY A 38 6.80 6.89 -16.70
C GLY A 38 6.58 7.26 -18.15
N LYS A 39 7.63 7.43 -18.96
CA LYS A 39 7.45 7.67 -20.40
C LYS A 39 6.78 6.46 -21.06
N TYR A 40 5.82 6.72 -21.96
CA TYR A 40 5.19 5.66 -22.72
C TYR A 40 6.24 4.91 -23.52
N ASP A 41 6.25 3.60 -23.34
CA ASP A 41 7.16 2.69 -23.99
C ASP A 41 6.38 1.45 -24.43
N LYS A 42 6.78 0.81 -25.54
CA LYS A 42 6.11 -0.40 -26.03
C LYS A 42 6.16 -1.55 -25.00
N ASP A 43 7.14 -1.50 -24.09
CA ASP A 43 7.35 -2.48 -23.02
C ASP A 43 6.75 -2.06 -21.67
N TRP A 44 5.82 -1.10 -21.62
CA TRP A 44 5.20 -0.64 -20.37
C TRP A 44 4.60 -1.77 -19.53
N GLN A 45 4.12 -2.84 -20.18
CA GLN A 45 3.54 -4.02 -19.54
C GLN A 45 4.53 -4.70 -18.58
N LYS A 46 5.84 -4.61 -18.85
CA LYS A 46 6.91 -5.14 -17.98
C LYS A 46 7.11 -4.32 -16.71
N LYS A 47 6.53 -3.12 -16.62
CA LYS A 47 6.59 -2.24 -15.45
C LYS A 47 5.41 -2.46 -14.48
N LEU A 48 4.45 -3.31 -14.86
CA LEU A 48 3.35 -3.68 -13.97
C LEU A 48 3.88 -4.57 -12.84
N PRO A 49 3.34 -4.41 -11.61
CA PRO A 49 3.69 -5.29 -10.50
C PRO A 49 3.23 -6.73 -10.77
N ALA A 50 3.87 -7.68 -10.08
CA ALA A 50 3.52 -9.09 -10.19
C ALA A 50 2.04 -9.31 -9.82
N GLY A 51 1.34 -10.11 -10.62
CA GLY A 51 -0.10 -10.36 -10.45
C GLY A 51 -1.02 -9.37 -11.17
N ILE A 52 -0.49 -8.27 -11.71
CA ILE A 52 -1.28 -7.31 -12.50
C ILE A 52 -1.04 -7.52 -13.99
N ASN A 53 -2.12 -7.88 -14.70
CA ASN A 53 -2.06 -8.07 -16.15
C ASN A 53 -2.39 -6.78 -16.91
N PRO A 54 -1.81 -6.55 -18.10
CA PRO A 54 -2.13 -5.39 -18.93
C PRO A 54 -3.62 -5.24 -19.28
N LYS A 55 -4.38 -6.36 -19.28
CA LYS A 55 -5.82 -6.35 -19.56
C LYS A 55 -6.66 -5.84 -18.39
N MET A 56 -6.11 -5.89 -17.17
CA MET A 56 -6.76 -5.51 -15.91
C MET A 56 -6.63 -4.01 -15.63
N VAL A 57 -5.79 -3.30 -16.37
CA VAL A 57 -5.48 -1.89 -16.14
C VAL A 57 -5.93 -1.03 -17.31
N ASP A 58 -6.17 0.24 -17.02
CA ASP A 58 -6.20 1.31 -17.99
C ASP A 58 -4.96 2.19 -17.83
N LEU A 59 -4.54 2.80 -18.93
CA LEU A 59 -3.44 3.76 -18.94
C LEU A 59 -3.98 5.17 -19.12
N PHE A 60 -3.40 6.10 -18.39
CA PHE A 60 -3.71 7.52 -18.51
C PHE A 60 -2.44 8.36 -18.45
N ILE A 61 -2.52 9.58 -18.98
CA ILE A 61 -1.42 10.54 -18.98
C ILE A 61 -1.66 11.55 -17.85
N GLY A 62 -0.72 11.62 -16.92
CA GLY A 62 -0.73 12.61 -15.85
C GLY A 62 -0.42 14.02 -16.37
N LYS A 63 -0.70 15.04 -15.55
CA LYS A 63 -0.38 16.44 -15.87
C LYS A 63 1.13 16.71 -16.03
N ASP A 64 1.95 15.82 -15.51
CA ASP A 64 3.41 15.78 -15.66
C ASP A 64 3.85 15.21 -17.02
N GLY A 65 2.92 14.76 -17.86
CA GLY A 65 3.19 14.12 -19.16
C GLY A 65 3.68 12.68 -19.05
N LEU A 66 3.65 12.09 -17.84
CA LEU A 66 4.00 10.69 -17.63
C LEU A 66 2.77 9.80 -17.72
N HIS A 67 2.99 8.54 -18.07
CA HIS A 67 1.96 7.53 -18.12
C HIS A 67 1.87 6.84 -16.77
N TYR A 68 0.63 6.60 -16.37
CA TYR A 68 0.25 5.89 -15.16
C TYR A 68 -0.68 4.76 -15.56
N TRP A 69 -0.70 3.72 -14.74
CA TRP A 69 -1.66 2.64 -14.85
C TRP A 69 -2.58 2.67 -13.65
N HIS A 70 -3.83 2.30 -13.86
CA HIS A 70 -4.82 2.11 -12.81
C HIS A 70 -5.60 0.83 -13.09
N LEU A 71 -5.94 0.05 -12.07
CA LEU A 71 -6.84 -1.09 -12.22
C LEU A 71 -8.20 -0.63 -12.72
N LYS A 72 -8.80 -1.43 -13.59
CA LYS A 72 -10.20 -1.25 -13.97
C LYS A 72 -11.07 -1.44 -12.75
N SER A 73 -12.18 -0.70 -12.69
CA SER A 73 -13.17 -0.85 -11.61
C SER A 73 -13.68 -2.28 -11.44
N SER A 74 -13.64 -3.12 -12.47
CA SER A 74 -13.97 -4.55 -12.39
C SER A 74 -13.01 -5.37 -11.53
N GLU A 75 -11.75 -4.94 -11.44
CA GLU A 75 -10.67 -5.66 -10.75
C GLU A 75 -10.40 -5.13 -9.35
N ILE A 76 -10.94 -3.96 -9.02
CA ILE A 76 -10.84 -3.35 -7.69
C ILE A 76 -11.83 -4.06 -6.77
N GLU A 77 -11.41 -4.47 -5.58
CA GLU A 77 -12.34 -5.04 -4.60
C GLU A 77 -13.07 -3.95 -3.79
N ASP A 78 -12.35 -2.89 -3.45
CA ASP A 78 -12.81 -1.77 -2.63
C ASP A 78 -13.81 -0.84 -3.36
N GLU A 79 -14.98 -0.60 -2.76
CA GLU A 79 -16.02 0.22 -3.37
C GLU A 79 -15.70 1.73 -3.38
N GLU A 80 -14.92 2.23 -2.42
CA GLU A 80 -14.50 3.62 -2.39
C GLU A 80 -13.54 3.92 -3.54
N GLU A 81 -12.58 3.01 -3.77
CA GLU A 81 -11.64 3.07 -4.87
C GLU A 81 -12.33 2.93 -6.24
N LYS A 82 -13.38 2.09 -6.36
CA LYS A 82 -14.23 2.05 -7.58
C LYS A 82 -14.87 3.40 -7.88
N ARG A 83 -15.40 4.08 -6.85
CA ARG A 83 -16.01 5.41 -7.00
C ARG A 83 -14.96 6.47 -7.34
N LYS A 84 -13.76 6.37 -6.76
CA LYS A 84 -12.63 7.24 -7.08
C LYS A 84 -12.23 7.09 -8.54
N TYR A 85 -12.02 5.86 -9.00
CA TYR A 85 -11.70 5.54 -10.39
C TYR A 85 -12.72 6.13 -11.37
N GLY A 86 -14.04 6.03 -11.09
CA GLY A 86 -15.07 6.61 -11.96
C GLY A 86 -14.90 8.13 -12.18
N ARG A 87 -14.61 8.87 -11.09
CA ARG A 87 -14.39 10.33 -11.15
C ARG A 87 -13.08 10.68 -11.85
N GLU A 88 -12.02 9.92 -11.63
CA GLU A 88 -10.72 10.17 -12.24
C GLU A 88 -10.71 9.82 -13.73
N LYS A 89 -11.42 8.77 -14.12
CA LYS A 89 -11.55 8.34 -15.52
C LYS A 89 -12.17 9.42 -16.40
N GLU A 90 -13.23 10.10 -15.94
CA GLU A 90 -13.84 11.20 -16.68
C GLU A 90 -12.85 12.33 -17.00
N ILE A 91 -11.88 12.56 -16.10
CA ILE A 91 -10.81 13.56 -16.29
C ILE A 91 -9.76 13.07 -17.29
N TRP A 92 -9.51 11.77 -17.35
CA TRP A 92 -8.52 11.19 -18.27
C TRP A 92 -9.04 11.06 -19.71
N GLU A 93 -10.35 10.91 -19.89
CA GLU A 93 -10.99 10.77 -21.22
C GLU A 93 -11.37 12.13 -21.85
N THR A 94 -11.23 13.25 -21.13
CA THR A 94 -11.54 14.62 -21.60
C THR A 94 -10.28 15.37 -22.01
#